data_AF-A0A937DSG8-F1
#
_entry.id   AF-A0A937DSG8-F1
#
_cell.length_a   1.000
_cell.length_b   1.000
_cell.length_c   1.000
_cell.angle_alpha   90.00
_cell.angle_beta   90.00
_cell.angle_gamma   90.00
#
_symmetry.space_group_name_H-M   'P 1'
#
loop_
_entity.id
_entity.type
_entity.pdbx_description
1 polymer ?
#
loop_
_entity_poly.entity_id
_entity_poly.type
_entity_poly.pdbx_seq_one_letter_code
_entity_poly.pdbx_strand_id
1 'polypeptide(L)'
;MSCVHKSGVVRAVLTAVLLSSALTGCDWFERSKVPLPGERVPVLGDRRDLEPDSDVANMQVTLPPPTVNDSWPQSGGFANYAMHNLAIGDSPQIIWTADVGSGTSTSRVLTTPPVVAEGKVFAKDAHGAVSAFNADT
;
A
#
# COMPACT_ATOMS: atom_id res chain seq x y z
N MET A 1 15.26 56.18 44.30
CA MET A 1 15.07 54.72 44.14
C MET A 1 14.44 54.42 42.77
N SER A 2 15.23 54.38 41.69
CA SER A 2 14.66 54.10 40.33
C SER A 2 15.58 53.32 39.38
N CYS A 3 16.73 52.81 39.86
CA CYS A 3 17.75 52.22 38.98
C CYS A 3 17.71 50.68 38.89
N VAL A 4 17.06 49.99 39.84
CA VAL A 4 17.13 48.51 39.93
C VAL A 4 16.06 47.82 39.07
N HIS A 5 14.93 48.48 38.76
CA HIS A 5 13.85 47.88 37.98
C HIS A 5 14.14 47.83 36.46
N LYS A 6 14.87 48.82 35.92
CA LYS A 6 15.21 48.90 34.49
C LYS A 6 16.18 47.80 34.04
N SER A 7 17.15 47.42 34.88
CA SER A 7 18.18 46.43 34.54
C SER A 7 17.66 44.99 34.51
N GLY A 8 16.66 44.65 35.34
CA GLY A 8 15.98 43.35 35.32
C GLY A 8 15.12 43.15 34.08
N VAL A 9 14.37 44.18 33.68
CA VAL A 9 13.52 44.15 32.47
C VAL A 9 14.36 44.06 31.20
N VAL A 10 15.48 44.77 31.13
CA VAL A 10 16.39 44.71 29.96
C VAL A 10 17.04 43.32 29.82
N ARG A 11 17.45 42.69 30.94
CA ARG A 11 17.98 41.30 30.92
C ARG A 11 16.91 40.26 30.56
N ALA A 12 15.67 40.43 31.02
CA ALA A 12 14.56 39.56 30.68
C ALA A 12 14.15 39.67 29.19
N VAL A 13 14.17 40.88 28.62
CA VAL A 13 13.89 41.09 27.19
C VAL A 13 15.01 40.53 26.32
N LEU A 14 16.28 40.72 26.69
CA LEU A 14 17.42 40.17 25.95
C LEU A 14 17.43 38.63 25.93
N THR A 15 17.08 37.99 27.06
CA THR A 15 16.99 36.53 27.13
C THR A 15 15.79 35.98 26.37
N ALA A 16 14.65 36.67 26.37
CA ALA A 16 13.49 36.30 25.57
C ALA A 16 13.74 36.40 24.06
N VAL A 17 14.45 37.45 23.60
CA VAL A 17 14.80 37.62 22.19
C VAL A 17 15.81 36.55 21.72
N LEU A 18 16.81 36.23 22.54
CA LEU A 18 17.79 35.15 22.26
C LEU A 18 17.15 33.76 22.24
N LEU A 19 16.11 33.52 23.04
CA LEU A 19 15.39 32.26 23.05
C LEU A 19 14.44 32.13 21.84
N SER A 20 13.89 33.26 21.38
CA SER A 20 13.00 33.32 20.21
C SER A 20 13.75 33.12 18.88
N SER A 21 15.00 33.58 18.79
CA SER A 21 15.85 33.36 17.62
C SER A 21 16.43 31.95 17.52
N ALA A 22 16.40 31.16 18.59
CA ALA A 22 16.76 29.74 18.56
C ALA A 22 15.67 28.85 17.94
N LEU A 23 14.44 29.37 17.78
CA LEU A 23 13.28 28.63 17.23
C LEU A 23 13.06 28.86 15.73
N THR A 24 13.81 29.75 15.07
CA THR A 24 13.65 30.04 13.63
C THR A 24 14.48 29.13 12.71
N GLY A 25 15.08 28.06 13.23
CA GLY A 25 15.84 27.06 12.46
C GLY A 25 14.98 25.98 11.77
N CYS A 26 13.75 26.30 11.37
CA CYS A 26 12.87 25.37 10.67
C CYS A 26 13.03 25.52 9.15
N ASP A 27 13.86 24.65 8.57
CA ASP A 27 13.93 24.36 7.13
C ASP A 27 12.64 23.63 6.66
N TRP A 28 11.48 24.30 6.85
CA TRP A 28 10.14 23.72 6.66
C TRP A 28 9.66 23.86 5.21
N PHE A 29 10.23 24.75 4.39
CA PHE A 29 9.56 25.22 3.17
C PHE A 29 10.19 24.84 1.83
N GLU A 30 11.31 24.12 1.76
CA GLU A 30 11.89 23.84 0.44
C GLU A 30 12.53 22.46 0.31
N ARG A 31 11.71 21.41 0.40
CA ARG A 31 12.07 20.10 -0.17
C ARG A 31 11.71 20.03 -1.64
N SER A 32 12.19 20.99 -2.43
CA SER A 32 12.14 20.85 -3.89
C SER A 32 13.19 19.83 -4.28
N LYS A 33 12.76 18.61 -4.65
CA LYS A 33 13.67 17.61 -5.20
C LYS A 33 14.24 18.18 -6.49
N VAL A 34 15.53 18.50 -6.49
CA VAL A 34 16.26 18.93 -7.69
C VAL A 34 16.02 17.88 -8.78
N PRO A 35 15.40 18.24 -9.92
CA PRO A 35 15.23 17.31 -11.04
C PRO A 35 16.61 16.80 -11.47
N LEU A 36 16.73 15.48 -11.65
CA LEU A 36 17.97 14.89 -12.16
C LEU A 36 18.28 15.50 -13.54
N PRO A 37 19.50 16.03 -13.77
CA PRO A 37 19.89 16.54 -15.06
C PRO A 37 20.04 15.39 -16.06
N GLY A 38 19.65 15.62 -17.31
CA GLY A 38 19.82 14.67 -18.41
C GLY A 38 18.56 14.47 -19.25
N GLU A 39 18.75 13.95 -20.45
CA GLU A 39 17.66 13.51 -21.33
C GLU A 39 17.09 12.18 -20.81
N ARG A 40 15.76 12.11 -20.66
CA ARG A 40 15.10 10.87 -20.25
C ARG A 40 14.89 9.99 -21.47
N VAL A 41 15.70 8.94 -21.59
CA VAL A 41 15.51 7.90 -22.60
C VAL A 41 14.57 6.82 -22.05
N PRO A 42 13.46 6.50 -22.73
CA PRO A 42 12.59 5.41 -22.31
C PRO A 42 13.33 4.06 -22.41
N VAL A 43 13.28 3.26 -21.33
CA VAL A 43 13.88 1.90 -21.31
C VAL A 43 13.05 0.88 -22.08
N LEU A 44 11.77 1.16 -22.25
CA LEU A 44 10.88 0.40 -23.13
C LEU A 44 10.75 1.27 -24.40
N GLY A 45 11.31 0.81 -25.52
CA GLY A 45 11.20 1.50 -26.81
C GLY A 45 9.75 1.60 -27.30
N ASP A 46 9.55 2.11 -28.52
CA ASP A 46 8.23 2.24 -29.15
C ASP A 46 7.40 0.96 -28.92
N ARG A 47 6.34 1.12 -28.13
CA ARG A 47 5.41 0.04 -27.82
C ARG A 47 4.71 -0.32 -29.13
N ARG A 48 5.14 -1.39 -29.77
CA ARG A 48 4.39 -1.95 -30.89
C ARG A 48 3.02 -2.36 -30.38
N ASP A 49 2.00 -1.98 -31.12
CA ASP A 49 0.65 -2.48 -30.87
C ASP A 49 0.67 -4.00 -31.12
N LEU A 50 0.05 -4.74 -30.18
CA LEU A 50 -0.09 -6.19 -30.31
C LEU A 50 -1.22 -6.45 -31.31
N GLU A 51 -0.88 -6.99 -32.47
CA GLU A 51 -1.86 -7.44 -33.46
C GLU A 51 -2.15 -8.94 -33.23
N PRO A 52 -3.42 -9.37 -33.30
CA PRO A 52 -3.76 -10.80 -33.25
C PRO A 52 -3.06 -11.56 -34.38
N ASP A 53 -2.46 -12.70 -34.04
CA ASP A 53 -1.87 -13.61 -35.02
C ASP A 53 -2.98 -14.33 -35.80
N SER A 54 -3.01 -14.13 -37.11
CA SER A 54 -4.01 -14.72 -38.01
C SER A 54 -3.94 -16.24 -38.06
N ASP A 55 -2.77 -16.83 -37.79
CA ASP A 55 -2.55 -18.27 -37.90
C ASP A 55 -3.22 -19.04 -36.75
N VAL A 56 -3.44 -18.38 -35.61
CA VAL A 56 -4.10 -18.96 -34.42
C VAL A 56 -5.54 -18.52 -34.24
N ALA A 57 -6.07 -17.65 -35.11
CA ALA A 57 -7.40 -17.07 -34.98
C ALA A 57 -8.54 -18.10 -34.90
N ASN A 58 -8.36 -19.26 -35.53
CA ASN A 58 -9.36 -20.34 -35.57
C ASN A 58 -9.00 -21.53 -34.68
N MET A 59 -7.99 -21.41 -33.81
CA MET A 59 -7.64 -22.49 -32.89
C MET A 59 -8.70 -22.60 -31.79
N GLN A 60 -9.34 -23.76 -31.70
CA GLN A 60 -10.31 -24.03 -30.64
C GLN A 60 -9.59 -24.21 -29.29
N VAL A 61 -9.83 -23.28 -28.36
CA VAL A 61 -9.36 -23.39 -26.98
C VAL A 61 -10.30 -24.28 -26.18
N THR A 62 -9.80 -25.41 -25.71
CA THR A 62 -10.54 -26.31 -24.81
C THR A 62 -10.00 -26.16 -23.40
N LEU A 63 -10.87 -25.82 -22.45
CA LEU A 63 -10.53 -25.74 -21.04
C LEU A 63 -10.98 -27.02 -20.32
N PRO A 64 -10.22 -27.49 -19.31
CA PRO A 64 -10.70 -28.52 -18.39
C PRO A 64 -11.99 -28.05 -17.68
N PRO A 65 -12.81 -28.98 -17.16
CA PRO A 65 -13.97 -28.60 -16.35
C PRO A 65 -13.59 -27.68 -15.17
N PRO A 66 -14.42 -26.68 -14.84
CA PRO A 66 -14.16 -25.79 -13.71
C PRO A 66 -14.21 -26.56 -12.38
N THR A 67 -13.34 -26.21 -11.44
CA THR A 67 -13.22 -26.88 -10.14
C THR A 67 -13.50 -25.91 -8.99
N VAL A 68 -14.23 -26.37 -7.96
CA VAL A 68 -14.49 -25.57 -6.76
C VAL A 68 -13.20 -25.42 -5.95
N ASN A 69 -12.94 -24.21 -5.46
CA ASN A 69 -11.76 -23.90 -4.67
C ASN A 69 -12.05 -23.85 -3.18
N ASP A 70 -11.88 -24.97 -2.48
CA ASP A 70 -12.20 -25.05 -1.04
C ASP A 70 -11.16 -24.35 -0.15
N SER A 71 -9.96 -24.08 -0.67
CA SER A 71 -8.88 -23.46 0.10
C SER A 71 -7.96 -22.63 -0.78
N TRP A 72 -7.41 -21.58 -0.18
CA TRP A 72 -6.38 -20.74 -0.76
C TRP A 72 -5.33 -20.44 0.32
N PRO A 73 -4.52 -21.44 0.72
CA PRO A 73 -3.69 -21.36 1.93
C PRO A 73 -2.46 -20.47 1.79
N GLN A 74 -2.08 -20.08 0.58
CA GLN A 74 -0.89 -19.26 0.34
C GLN A 74 -1.06 -18.27 -0.81
N SER A 75 -0.19 -17.25 -0.88
CA SER A 75 -0.11 -16.38 -2.06
C SER A 75 0.05 -17.21 -3.34
N GLY A 76 -0.78 -16.94 -4.34
CA GLY A 76 -0.80 -17.70 -5.59
C GLY A 76 -1.55 -19.04 -5.55
N GLY A 77 -2.24 -19.38 -4.45
CA GLY A 77 -3.10 -20.56 -4.36
C GLY A 77 -2.39 -21.67 -3.61
N PHE A 78 -1.52 -22.37 -4.34
CA PHE A 78 -0.77 -23.53 -3.90
C PHE A 78 0.71 -23.39 -4.30
N ALA A 79 1.57 -24.31 -3.84
CA ALA A 79 3.02 -24.26 -4.02
C ALA A 79 3.47 -24.11 -5.49
N ASN A 80 2.63 -24.51 -6.45
CA ASN A 80 2.85 -24.40 -7.89
C ASN A 80 2.49 -23.02 -8.48
N TYR A 81 1.94 -22.09 -7.70
CA TYR A 81 1.43 -20.78 -8.15
C TYR A 81 0.41 -20.87 -9.30
N ALA A 82 -0.36 -21.97 -9.35
CA ALA A 82 -1.34 -22.21 -10.42
C ALA A 82 -2.70 -22.63 -9.84
N MET A 83 -3.69 -21.75 -10.00
CA MET A 83 -5.08 -21.97 -9.54
C MET A 83 -5.96 -22.69 -10.56
N HIS A 84 -5.52 -22.79 -11.82
CA HIS A 84 -6.24 -23.46 -12.92
C HIS A 84 -7.65 -22.87 -13.19
N ASN A 85 -8.54 -23.67 -13.80
CA ASN A 85 -9.90 -23.25 -14.16
C ASN A 85 -10.81 -23.37 -12.92
N LEU A 86 -10.93 -22.29 -12.15
CA LEU A 86 -11.80 -22.26 -10.98
C LEU A 86 -13.26 -22.00 -11.35
N ALA A 87 -14.15 -22.68 -10.64
CA ALA A 87 -15.59 -22.44 -10.73
C ALA A 87 -15.95 -21.12 -10.05
N ILE A 88 -16.73 -20.29 -10.75
CA ILE A 88 -17.35 -19.07 -10.22
C ILE A 88 -18.78 -19.00 -10.77
N GLY A 89 -19.71 -18.45 -9.98
CA GLY A 89 -21.08 -18.24 -10.45
C GLY A 89 -21.15 -17.16 -11.54
N ASP A 90 -22.21 -17.18 -12.35
CA ASP A 90 -22.40 -16.26 -13.49
C ASP A 90 -22.42 -14.78 -13.08
N SER A 91 -22.80 -14.48 -11.84
CA SER A 91 -22.86 -13.12 -11.28
C SER A 91 -22.41 -13.11 -9.81
N PRO A 92 -21.10 -13.01 -9.52
CA PRO A 92 -20.59 -13.00 -8.16
C PRO A 92 -21.07 -11.76 -7.40
N GLN A 93 -21.50 -11.95 -6.16
CA GLN A 93 -21.95 -10.89 -5.25
C GLN A 93 -21.13 -10.92 -3.96
N ILE A 94 -21.06 -9.79 -3.27
CA ILE A 94 -20.46 -9.72 -1.93
C ILE A 94 -21.40 -10.43 -0.95
N ILE A 95 -20.89 -11.47 -0.27
CA ILE A 95 -21.66 -12.23 0.73
C ILE A 95 -21.53 -11.65 2.15
N TRP A 96 -20.38 -11.06 2.47
CA TRP A 96 -20.12 -10.37 3.74
C TRP A 96 -18.91 -9.44 3.61
N THR A 97 -18.75 -8.56 4.60
CA THR A 97 -17.58 -7.68 4.75
C THR A 97 -17.18 -7.64 6.22
N ALA A 98 -15.88 -7.62 6.48
CA ALA A 98 -15.35 -7.50 7.84
C ALA A 98 -14.23 -6.46 7.90
N ASP A 99 -14.10 -5.81 9.05
CA ASP A 99 -12.95 -4.96 9.37
C ASP A 99 -11.79 -5.82 9.88
N VAL A 100 -10.65 -5.75 9.19
CA VAL A 100 -9.43 -6.51 9.51
C VAL A 100 -8.46 -5.74 10.41
N GLY A 101 -8.78 -4.48 10.75
CA GLY A 101 -7.96 -3.60 11.56
C GLY A 101 -7.30 -2.50 10.73
N SER A 102 -6.04 -2.20 11.05
CA SER A 102 -5.38 -1.02 10.48
C SER A 102 -4.91 -1.22 9.04
N GLY A 103 -5.21 -0.24 8.18
CA GLY A 103 -4.74 -0.20 6.80
C GLY A 103 -3.33 0.40 6.61
N THR A 104 -2.91 0.52 5.36
CA THR A 104 -1.62 1.12 4.95
C THR A 104 -1.48 2.58 5.41
N SER A 105 -0.28 2.95 5.85
CA SER A 105 0.17 4.30 6.19
C SER A 105 1.57 4.59 5.61
N THR A 106 2.06 5.82 5.76
CA THR A 106 3.39 6.24 5.25
C THR A 106 4.55 5.40 5.79
N SER A 107 4.44 4.88 7.02
CA SER A 107 5.49 4.08 7.67
C SER A 107 5.18 2.59 7.72
N ARG A 108 3.97 2.16 7.34
CA ARG A 108 3.53 0.75 7.39
C ARG A 108 2.69 0.43 6.18
N VAL A 109 3.20 -0.41 5.28
CA VAL A 109 2.49 -0.82 4.06
C VAL A 109 1.98 -2.24 4.23
N LEU A 110 0.69 -2.45 3.95
CA LEU A 110 0.11 -3.78 3.88
C LEU A 110 0.49 -4.43 2.55
N THR A 111 1.26 -5.52 2.63
CA THR A 111 1.81 -6.23 1.45
C THR A 111 1.32 -7.67 1.34
N THR A 112 0.65 -8.17 2.38
CA THR A 112 0.25 -9.58 2.46
C THR A 112 -1.22 -9.71 2.09
N PRO A 113 -1.58 -10.48 1.04
CA PRO A 113 -2.97 -10.79 0.75
C PRO A 113 -3.55 -11.73 1.83
N PRO A 114 -4.88 -11.74 2.03
CA PRO A 114 -5.52 -12.74 2.88
C PRO A 114 -5.37 -14.15 2.29
N VAL A 115 -5.50 -15.16 3.15
CA VAL A 115 -5.52 -16.58 2.77
C VAL A 115 -6.75 -17.27 3.33
N VAL A 116 -7.22 -18.33 2.67
CA VAL A 116 -8.38 -19.11 3.09
C VAL A 116 -7.96 -20.53 3.40
N ALA A 117 -8.23 -21.01 4.60
CA ALA A 117 -7.98 -22.39 4.99
C ALA A 117 -8.97 -22.82 6.06
N GLU A 118 -9.37 -24.09 6.05
CA GLU A 118 -10.24 -24.67 7.08
C GLU A 118 -11.53 -23.85 7.33
N GLY A 119 -12.18 -23.42 6.25
CA GLY A 119 -13.42 -22.61 6.31
C GLY A 119 -13.24 -21.23 6.95
N LYS A 120 -12.01 -20.70 6.99
CA LYS A 120 -11.71 -19.40 7.58
C LYS A 120 -10.87 -18.53 6.65
N VAL A 121 -11.14 -17.22 6.68
CA VAL A 121 -10.30 -16.19 6.06
C VAL A 121 -9.35 -15.65 7.10
N PHE A 122 -8.05 -15.73 6.83
CA PHE A 122 -7.00 -15.16 7.67
C PHE A 122 -6.46 -13.89 7.01
N ALA A 123 -6.49 -12.79 7.74
CA ALA A 123 -5.99 -11.50 7.29
C ALA A 123 -5.04 -10.91 8.33
N LYS A 124 -4.01 -10.21 7.86
CA LYS A 124 -3.07 -9.47 8.71
C LYS A 124 -3.29 -7.98 8.48
N ASP A 125 -3.25 -7.19 9.54
CA ASP A 125 -3.33 -5.72 9.45
C ASP A 125 -1.93 -5.07 9.34
N ALA A 126 -1.88 -3.75 9.13
CA ALA A 126 -0.61 -3.02 8.96
C ALA A 126 0.25 -2.96 10.24
N HIS A 127 -0.32 -3.24 11.43
CA HIS A 127 0.42 -3.38 12.68
C HIS A 127 0.90 -4.81 12.95
N GLY A 128 0.42 -5.77 12.16
CA GLY A 128 0.77 -7.18 12.25
C GLY A 128 -0.17 -7.99 13.13
N ALA A 129 -1.33 -7.45 13.50
CA ALA A 129 -2.39 -8.24 14.10
C ALA A 129 -2.97 -9.19 13.05
N VAL A 130 -3.21 -10.44 13.43
CA VAL A 130 -3.85 -11.46 12.58
C VAL A 130 -5.26 -11.69 13.09
N SER A 131 -6.23 -11.59 12.18
CA SER A 131 -7.64 -11.89 12.41
C SER A 131 -8.07 -13.09 11.58
N ALA A 132 -9.05 -13.82 12.10
CA ALA A 132 -9.65 -14.98 11.44
C ALA A 132 -11.17 -14.82 11.43
N PHE A 133 -11.77 -14.95 10.26
CA PHE A 133 -13.22 -14.85 10.04
C PHE A 133 -13.73 -16.16 9.45
N ASN A 134 -15.01 -16.46 9.65
CA ASN A 134 -15.64 -17.58 8.94
C ASN A 134 -15.69 -17.23 7.45
N ALA A 135 -15.39 -18.19 6.57
CA ALA A 135 -15.42 -17.94 5.12
C ALA A 135 -16.82 -17.64 4.58
N ASP A 136 -17.86 -18.08 5.28
CA ASP A 136 -19.26 -17.94 4.86
C ASP A 136 -19.99 -16.78 5.55
N THR A 137 -19.41 -16.14 6.58
CA THR A 137 -20.05 -15.07 7.38
C THR A 137 -19.09 -14.07 8.00
#